data_AF-A0A3A8ACB8-F1
#
_entry.id   AF-A0A3A8ACB8-F1
#
_cell.length_a   1.000
_cell.length_b   1.000
_cell.length_c   1.000
_cell.angle_alpha   90.00
_cell.angle_beta   90.00
_cell.angle_gamma   90.00
#
_symmetry.space_group_name_H-M   'P 1'
#
loop_
_entity.id
_entity.type
_entity.pdbx_description
1 polymer ?
#
loop_
_entity_poly.entity_id
_entity_poly.type
_entity_poly.pdbx_seq_one_letter_code
_entity_poly.pdbx_strand_id
1 'polypeptide(L)'
;MRSHVHVDPDKERDDRLQSLAASFIDGFRKSDDKPAFLELAGIPTSRTGADGLRMHLVDVSIETRWQMGTASPAFASRELVHLPYPSAMVSARETITFVYVSLTERADIDLVEMLAERG
;
A
#
# COMPACT_ATOMS: atom_id res chain seq x y z
N MET A 1 -17.49 32.13 13.21
CA MET A 1 -16.29 32.18 12.35
C MET A 1 -16.00 30.75 11.90
N ARG A 2 -16.54 30.33 10.74
CA ARG A 2 -16.30 28.98 10.19
C ARG A 2 -14.97 29.04 9.45
N SER A 3 -13.94 28.45 10.04
CA SER A 3 -12.64 28.27 9.40
C SER A 3 -12.80 27.21 8.30
N HIS A 4 -12.84 27.62 7.04
CA HIS A 4 -12.67 26.69 5.93
C HIS A 4 -11.20 26.28 5.94
N VAL A 5 -10.89 25.14 6.55
CA VAL A 5 -9.61 24.49 6.36
C VAL A 5 -9.59 24.06 4.89
N HIS A 6 -8.71 24.66 4.08
CA HIS A 6 -8.33 24.07 2.81
C HIS A 6 -7.49 22.83 3.15
N VAL A 7 -8.17 21.71 3.41
CA VAL A 7 -7.51 20.42 3.38
C VAL A 7 -7.24 20.13 1.90
N ASP A 8 -5.99 19.79 1.61
CA ASP A 8 -5.58 19.38 0.28
C ASP A 8 -6.40 18.14 -0.14
N PRO A 9 -7.14 18.19 -1.27
CA PRO A 9 -8.01 17.08 -1.68
C PRO A 9 -7.23 15.79 -1.96
N ASP A 10 -5.97 15.88 -2.38
CA ASP A 10 -5.13 14.70 -2.59
C ASP A 10 -4.80 14.05 -1.25
N LYS A 11 -4.55 14.87 -0.22
CA LYS A 11 -4.31 14.39 1.14
C LYS A 11 -5.53 13.70 1.74
N GLU A 12 -6.74 14.25 1.54
CA GLU A 12 -7.98 13.59 2.01
C GLU A 12 -8.19 12.24 1.33
N ARG A 13 -7.89 12.15 0.02
CA ARG A 13 -7.98 10.90 -0.73
C ARG A 13 -6.99 9.88 -0.18
N ASP A 14 -5.74 10.27 0.04
CA ASP A 14 -4.70 9.38 0.54
C ASP A 14 -5.04 8.88 1.95
N ASP A 15 -5.48 9.76 2.85
CA ASP A 15 -5.91 9.39 4.21
C ASP A 15 -7.09 8.41 4.21
N ARG A 16 -8.05 8.60 3.29
CA ARG A 16 -9.15 7.67 3.07
C ARG A 16 -8.63 6.31 2.59
N LEU A 17 -7.75 6.28 1.60
CA LEU A 17 -7.19 5.03 1.06
C LEU A 17 -6.40 4.27 2.14
N GLN A 18 -5.63 4.97 2.98
CA GLN A 18 -4.97 4.34 4.13
C GLN A 18 -5.97 3.74 5.13
N SER A 19 -7.06 4.46 5.42
CA SER A 19 -8.10 3.97 6.33
C SER A 19 -8.82 2.73 5.80
N LEU A 20 -9.06 2.68 4.48
CA LEU A 20 -9.61 1.51 3.80
C LEU A 20 -8.64 0.33 3.85
N ALA A 21 -7.36 0.56 3.58
CA ALA A 21 -6.33 -0.48 3.64
C ALA A 21 -6.19 -1.08 5.05
N ALA A 22 -6.19 -0.25 6.09
CA ALA A 22 -6.16 -0.71 7.48
C ALA A 22 -7.37 -1.61 7.81
N SER A 23 -8.58 -1.19 7.39
CA SER A 23 -9.81 -1.98 7.60
C SER A 23 -9.77 -3.33 6.86
N PHE A 24 -9.21 -3.33 5.65
CA PHE A 24 -9.01 -4.57 4.88
C PHE A 24 -8.03 -5.50 5.59
N ILE A 25 -6.88 -5.00 6.04
CA ILE A 25 -5.85 -5.78 6.75
C ILE A 25 -6.45 -6.44 7.99
N ASP A 26 -7.21 -5.68 8.77
CA ASP A 26 -7.90 -6.20 9.96
C ASP A 26 -8.90 -7.30 9.62
N GLY A 27 -9.71 -7.10 8.58
CA GLY A 27 -10.66 -8.10 8.10
C GLY A 27 -9.97 -9.36 7.58
N PHE A 28 -8.93 -9.18 6.75
CA PHE A 28 -8.17 -10.27 6.17
C PHE A 28 -7.48 -11.10 7.24
N ARG A 29 -6.90 -10.48 8.28
CA ARG A 29 -6.31 -11.20 9.43
C ARG A 29 -7.33 -12.02 10.19
N LYS A 30 -8.52 -11.47 10.44
CA LYS A 30 -9.60 -12.12 11.22
C LYS A 30 -10.34 -13.20 10.45
N SER A 31 -10.33 -13.18 9.11
CA SER A 31 -11.01 -14.21 8.32
C SER A 31 -10.34 -15.58 8.48
N ASP A 32 -11.12 -16.61 8.77
CA ASP A 32 -10.64 -18.00 8.77
C ASP A 32 -10.47 -18.54 7.35
N ASP A 33 -11.32 -18.10 6.42
CA ASP A 33 -11.26 -18.44 5.00
C ASP A 33 -10.67 -17.23 4.22
N LYS A 34 -9.37 -17.28 3.93
CA LYS A 34 -8.68 -16.20 3.21
C LYS A 34 -9.15 -16.10 1.75
N PRO A 35 -9.23 -17.19 0.96
CA PRO A 35 -9.76 -17.11 -0.40
C PRO A 35 -11.17 -16.52 -0.48
N ALA A 36 -12.10 -16.97 0.36
CA ALA A 36 -13.47 -16.44 0.35
C ALA A 36 -13.53 -14.95 0.73
N PHE A 37 -12.67 -14.51 1.67
CA PHE A 37 -12.55 -13.09 1.99
C PHE A 37 -12.07 -12.26 0.80
N LEU A 38 -11.06 -12.74 0.07
CA LEU A 38 -10.55 -12.06 -1.13
C LEU A 38 -11.61 -11.97 -2.23
N GLU A 39 -12.36 -13.05 -2.45
CA GLU A 39 -13.49 -13.06 -3.38
C GLU A 39 -14.56 -12.03 -2.97
N LEU A 40 -14.97 -12.03 -1.70
CA LEU A 40 -15.95 -11.08 -1.17
C LEU A 40 -15.47 -9.62 -1.29
N ALA A 41 -14.18 -9.37 -1.07
CA ALA A 41 -13.58 -8.04 -1.19
C ALA A 41 -13.33 -7.62 -2.66
N GLY A 42 -13.61 -8.51 -3.61
CA GLY A 42 -13.42 -8.27 -5.05
C GLY A 42 -11.96 -8.22 -5.47
N ILE A 43 -11.07 -8.93 -4.77
CA ILE A 43 -9.68 -9.09 -5.18
C ILE A 43 -9.62 -10.22 -6.21
N PRO A 44 -9.16 -9.95 -7.45
CA PRO A 44 -9.16 -10.97 -8.49
C PRO A 44 -8.11 -12.04 -8.19
N THR A 45 -8.45 -13.32 -8.40
CA THR A 45 -7.48 -14.43 -8.30
C THR A 45 -6.56 -14.54 -9.51
N SER A 46 -6.88 -13.81 -10.58
CA SER A 46 -6.04 -13.71 -11.78
C SER A 46 -6.18 -12.36 -12.46
N ARG A 47 -5.10 -11.91 -13.09
CA ARG A 47 -5.06 -10.67 -13.90
C ARG A 47 -4.30 -10.92 -15.21
N THR A 48 -4.36 -9.98 -16.13
CA THR A 48 -3.53 -9.99 -17.34
C THR A 48 -2.21 -9.28 -17.05
N GLY A 49 -1.09 -9.93 -17.39
CA GLY A 49 0.26 -9.36 -17.31
C GLY A 49 0.55 -8.39 -18.44
N ALA A 50 1.68 -7.70 -18.37
CA ALA A 50 2.12 -6.79 -19.42
C ALA A 50 2.44 -7.53 -20.73
N ASP A 51 2.83 -8.80 -20.61
CA ASP A 51 3.05 -9.73 -21.73
C ASP A 51 1.76 -10.32 -22.33
N GLY A 52 0.58 -9.97 -21.79
CA GLY A 52 -0.71 -10.49 -22.22
C GLY A 52 -1.05 -11.88 -21.68
N LEU A 53 -0.16 -12.51 -20.90
CA LEU A 53 -0.43 -13.79 -20.26
C LEU A 53 -1.30 -13.62 -19.02
N ARG A 54 -2.03 -14.68 -18.67
CA ARG A 54 -2.77 -14.72 -17.40
C ARG A 54 -1.76 -14.92 -16.26
N MET A 55 -1.79 -13.99 -15.30
CA MET A 55 -1.11 -14.12 -14.03
C MET A 55 -2.07 -14.64 -12.96
N HIS A 56 -1.58 -15.48 -12.07
CA HIS A 56 -2.33 -16.05 -10.95
C HIS A 56 -1.84 -15.48 -9.63
N LEU A 57 -2.76 -15.15 -8.75
CA LEU A 57 -2.45 -14.78 -7.36
C LEU A 57 -1.90 -16.01 -6.65
N VAL A 58 -0.66 -15.94 -6.19
CA VAL A 58 0.02 -17.06 -5.51
C VAL A 58 0.37 -16.78 -4.06
N ASP A 59 0.45 -15.50 -3.68
CA ASP A 59 0.77 -15.11 -2.30
C ASP A 59 0.12 -13.78 -1.92
N VAL A 60 -0.14 -13.61 -0.63
CA VAL A 60 -0.63 -12.37 -0.02
C VAL A 60 0.16 -12.13 1.26
N SER A 61 0.95 -11.06 1.30
CA SER A 61 1.81 -10.74 2.43
C SER A 61 1.31 -9.50 3.18
N ILE A 62 1.44 -9.51 4.51
CA ILE A 62 1.22 -8.32 5.35
C ILE A 62 2.54 -7.97 6.02
N GLU A 63 2.97 -6.72 5.87
CA GLU A 63 4.20 -6.21 6.44
C GLU A 63 3.93 -5.01 7.32
N THR A 64 4.55 -4.97 8.49
CA THR A 64 4.61 -3.78 9.33
C THR A 64 5.94 -3.07 9.07
N ARG A 65 5.87 -1.79 8.70
CA ARG A 65 7.02 -0.94 8.38
C ARG A 65 7.06 0.25 9.34
N TRP A 66 8.27 0.67 9.70
CA TRP A 66 8.51 1.88 10.49
C TRP A 66 9.43 2.80 9.69
N GLN A 67 9.02 4.04 9.51
CA GLN A 67 9.88 5.04 8.89
C GLN A 67 10.71 5.75 9.95
N MET A 68 12.03 5.66 9.82
CA MET A 68 12.97 6.17 10.83
C MET A 68 13.45 7.60 10.56
N GLY A 69 13.25 8.13 9.35
CA GLY A 69 13.73 9.43 8.93
C GLY A 69 13.59 9.65 7.42
N THR A 70 14.16 10.75 6.94
CA THR A 70 14.34 11.04 5.51
C THR A 70 15.80 11.28 5.19
N ALA A 71 16.17 11.05 3.94
CA ALA A 71 17.47 11.43 3.40
C ALA A 71 17.25 12.27 2.14
N SER A 72 17.98 13.37 2.00
CA SER A 72 17.92 14.23 0.82
C SER A 72 19.33 14.57 0.31
N PRO A 73 19.51 14.81 -1.01
CA PRO A 73 20.81 15.20 -1.55
C PRO A 73 21.32 16.50 -0.91
N ALA A 74 22.58 16.50 -0.47
CA ALA A 74 23.23 17.73 -0.01
C ALA A 74 23.56 18.63 -1.20
N PHE A 75 23.34 19.94 -1.06
CA PHE A 75 23.63 20.90 -2.13
C PHE A 75 25.13 20.92 -2.43
N ALA A 76 25.49 20.78 -3.70
CA ALA A 76 26.88 20.78 -4.20
C ALA A 76 27.82 19.74 -3.53
N SER A 77 27.26 18.64 -3.01
CA SER A 77 28.02 17.55 -2.39
C SER A 77 27.59 16.18 -2.93
N ARG A 78 28.46 15.18 -2.78
CA ARG A 78 28.16 13.77 -3.05
C ARG A 78 27.55 13.06 -1.82
N GLU A 79 27.30 13.80 -0.75
CA GLU A 79 26.76 13.28 0.51
C GLU A 79 25.25 13.47 0.60
N LEU A 80 24.62 12.71 1.52
CA LEU A 80 23.21 12.84 1.87
C LEU A 80 23.07 13.58 3.19
N VAL A 81 22.05 14.44 3.29
CA VAL A 81 21.57 14.98 4.57
C VAL A 81 20.56 14.01 5.15
N HIS A 82 20.90 13.38 6.27
CA HIS A 82 20.00 12.50 7.01
C HIS A 82 19.22 13.27 8.08
N LEU A 83 17.91 13.16 8.05
CA LEU A 83 16.96 13.81 8.96
C LEU A 83 16.17 12.73 9.71
N PRO A 84 16.64 12.28 10.89
CA PRO A 84 15.93 11.28 11.67
C PRO A 84 14.61 11.84 12.19
N TYR A 85 13.58 10.99 12.24
CA TYR A 85 12.31 11.37 12.86
C TYR A 85 12.42 11.33 14.39
N PRO A 86 11.80 12.29 15.10
CA PRO A 86 11.59 12.18 16.53
C PRO A 86 10.87 10.86 16.87
N SER A 87 11.18 10.23 18.00
CA SER A 87 10.57 8.94 18.38
C SER A 87 9.03 8.98 18.41
N ALA A 88 8.45 10.13 18.78
CA ALA A 88 7.00 10.34 18.79
C ALA A 88 6.37 10.38 17.37
N MET A 89 7.16 10.55 16.33
CA MET A 89 6.73 10.58 14.93
C MET A 89 6.96 9.25 14.20
N VAL A 90 7.67 8.30 14.81
CA VAL A 90 7.86 6.96 14.24
C VAL A 90 6.59 6.14 14.51
N SER A 91 5.73 6.02 13.50
CA SER A 91 4.53 5.18 13.55
C SER A 91 4.70 3.90 12.75
N ALA A 92 4.03 2.85 13.20
CA ALA A 92 3.89 1.62 12.42
C ALA A 92 2.92 1.85 11.27
N ARG A 93 3.31 1.45 10.06
CA ARG A 93 2.43 1.40 8.90
C ARG A 93 2.36 -0.01 8.40
N GLU A 94 1.14 -0.53 8.29
CA GLU A 94 0.92 -1.85 7.75
C GLU A 94 0.57 -1.75 6.27
N THR A 95 1.18 -2.63 5.50
CA THR A 95 1.00 -2.77 4.07
C THR A 95 0.57 -4.20 3.78
N ILE A 96 -0.30 -4.38 2.79
CA ILE A 96 -0.66 -5.70 2.27
C ILE A 96 -0.39 -5.73 0.76
N THR A 97 0.27 -6.78 0.30
CA THR A 97 0.73 -6.93 -1.08
C THR A 97 0.22 -8.24 -1.66
N PHE A 98 -0.25 -8.19 -2.91
CA PHE A 98 -0.75 -9.33 -3.68
C PHE A 98 0.28 -9.71 -4.74
N VAL A 99 0.78 -10.94 -4.69
CA VAL A 99 1.80 -11.44 -5.61
C VAL A 99 1.14 -12.25 -6.71
N TYR A 100 1.19 -11.71 -7.93
CA TYR A 100 0.74 -12.39 -9.14
C TYR A 100 1.93 -12.91 -9.94
N VAL A 101 1.80 -14.11 -10.50
CA VAL A 101 2.85 -14.70 -11.36
C VAL A 101 2.26 -15.30 -12.63
N SER A 102 2.97 -15.14 -13.74
CA SER A 102 2.80 -15.91 -14.98
C SER A 102 4.06 -16.76 -15.21
N LEU A 103 4.20 -17.33 -16.41
CA LEU A 103 5.40 -18.05 -16.81
C LEU A 103 6.64 -17.13 -16.91
N THR A 104 6.43 -15.84 -17.19
CA THR A 104 7.47 -14.89 -17.61
C THR A 104 7.51 -13.62 -16.77
N GLU A 105 6.50 -13.38 -15.93
CA GLU A 105 6.34 -12.15 -15.16
C GLU A 105 5.95 -12.43 -13.71
N ARG A 106 6.42 -11.58 -12.79
CA ARG A 106 5.92 -11.47 -11.42
C ARG A 106 5.55 -10.01 -11.16
N ALA A 107 4.40 -9.79 -10.55
CA ALA A 107 3.91 -8.47 -10.17
C ALA A 107 3.48 -8.48 -8.70
N ASP A 108 4.05 -7.59 -7.92
CA ASP A 108 3.75 -7.40 -6.50
C ASP A 108 2.93 -6.11 -6.39
N ILE A 109 1.66 -6.23 -6.03
CA ILE A 109 0.68 -5.13 -6.11
C ILE A 109 0.25 -4.72 -4.71
N ASP A 110 0.46 -3.46 -4.36
CA ASP A 110 0.01 -2.90 -3.09
C ASP A 110 -1.51 -2.66 -3.10
N LEU A 111 -2.19 -2.90 -1.98
CA LEU A 111 -3.63 -2.67 -1.88
C LEU A 111 -4.01 -1.20 -2.10
N VAL A 112 -3.21 -0.25 -1.62
CA VAL A 112 -3.47 1.18 -1.80
C VAL A 112 -3.40 1.54 -3.28
N GLU A 113 -2.41 1.03 -4.01
CA GLU A 113 -2.30 1.20 -5.46
C GLU A 113 -3.51 0.61 -6.19
N MET A 114 -3.89 -0.63 -5.84
CA MET A 114 -5.06 -1.29 -6.40
C MET A 114 -6.38 -0.55 -6.10
N LEU A 115 -6.50 0.08 -4.93
CA LEU A 115 -7.67 0.90 -4.59
C LEU A 115 -7.65 2.24 -5.32
N ALA A 116 -6.48 2.84 -5.52
CA ALA A 116 -6.32 4.09 -6.25
C ALA A 116 -6.69 3.95 -7.73
N GLU A 117 -6.43 2.79 -8.36
CA GLU A 117 -6.83 2.51 -9.74
C GLU A 117 -8.35 2.32 -9.94
N ARG A 118 -9.11 2.10 -8.86
CA ARG A 118 -10.57 1.84 -8.91
C ARG A 118 -11.42 3.10 -8.78
N GLY A 119 -10.86 4.23 -8.35
CA GLY A 119 -11.57 5.49 -8.04
C GLY A 119 -11.25 6.61 -9.02
#